data_AF-A0A673KZ73-F1
#
_entry.id   AF-A0A673KZ73-F1
#
_cell.length_a   1.000
_cell.length_b   1.000
_cell.length_c   1.000
_cell.angle_alpha   90.00
_cell.angle_beta   90.00
_cell.angle_gamma   90.00
#
_symmetry.space_group_name_H-M   'P 1'
#
loop_
_entity.id
_entity.type
_entity.pdbx_description
1 polymer ?
#
loop_
_entity_poly.entity_id
_entity_poly.type
_entity_poly.pdbx_seq_one_letter_code
_entity_poly.pdbx_strand_id
1 'polypeptide(L)'
;RDGQPTFWTYVGCFINNETEHALSGTVLYDFRKMTSALCQDTCSESGFRYAGLEYGAECHCGNRVCAQRARGEDCNLDCRGEKGSPCGGVGRMSVYRVEDRLPGQRRCEGNQTNHTSPYDLDYYWVYSTPVLDATCKERRFLPQKSSTLVALSSFPGAGNTWLRHLIELATGFYTGSYYFDGSLYNKGFKGEKDYWQSGRVICVKTHESGQREIEMFDSAILLMRNPYRSLMAEFNRKCAGHLGYASDVHWRSKEWSEFVDSYSSWWVSHALTWLRFAHRLLVVHFENLQKDLVPQLKTISAFLNTSISEERLLCTESNRDGHFKRSGSRSLTFDPFTPEMRARIDEYIRTVDKALRDRNLSGLPQEFMPR
;
A
#
# COMPACT_ATOMS: atom_id res chain seq x y z
N ARG A 1 -10.41 15.94 -41.55
CA ARG A 1 -10.41 16.02 -40.05
C ARG A 1 -9.83 14.70 -39.62
N ASP A 2 -8.51 14.68 -39.47
CA ASP A 2 -7.74 13.45 -39.51
C ASP A 2 -7.75 12.81 -38.13
N GLY A 3 -8.39 11.64 -38.06
CA GLY A 3 -8.46 10.82 -36.86
C GLY A 3 -7.10 10.24 -36.51
N GLN A 4 -6.71 10.36 -35.24
CA GLN A 4 -5.55 9.63 -34.71
C GLN A 4 -5.77 8.12 -34.87
N PRO A 5 -4.72 7.34 -35.23
CA PRO A 5 -4.82 5.90 -35.29
C PRO A 5 -4.93 5.32 -33.88
N THR A 6 -6.04 4.65 -33.58
CA THR A 6 -6.21 3.87 -32.35
C THR A 6 -5.54 2.50 -32.55
N PHE A 7 -4.39 2.30 -31.90
CA PHE A 7 -3.65 1.02 -31.92
C PHE A 7 -4.30 -0.02 -31.01
N TRP A 8 -5.52 -0.45 -31.36
CA TRP A 8 -6.28 -1.44 -30.60
C TRP A 8 -6.90 -2.46 -31.54
N THR A 9 -6.67 -3.75 -31.29
CA THR A 9 -7.17 -4.81 -32.17
C THR A 9 -8.40 -5.48 -31.55
N TYR A 10 -9.59 -5.21 -32.10
CA TYR A 10 -10.80 -5.93 -31.72
C TYR A 10 -10.68 -7.41 -32.13
N VAL A 11 -10.86 -8.31 -31.16
CA VAL A 11 -10.70 -9.76 -31.37
C VAL A 11 -12.03 -10.40 -31.74
N GLY A 12 -13.13 -9.93 -31.16
CA GLY A 12 -14.48 -10.41 -31.44
C GLY A 12 -15.43 -10.37 -30.25
N CYS A 13 -16.67 -10.78 -30.48
CA CYS A 13 -17.68 -10.99 -29.46
C CYS A 13 -17.63 -12.45 -28.98
N PHE A 14 -17.68 -12.67 -27.67
CA PHE A 14 -17.59 -14.01 -27.05
C PHE A 14 -18.71 -14.22 -26.03
N ILE A 15 -19.07 -15.48 -25.81
CA ILE A 15 -20.04 -15.85 -24.78
C ILE A 15 -19.39 -15.62 -23.40
N ASN A 16 -20.12 -14.96 -22.49
CA ASN A 16 -19.70 -14.81 -21.10
C ASN A 16 -20.92 -15.04 -20.20
N ASN A 17 -21.10 -16.22 -19.64
CA ASN A 17 -22.25 -16.57 -18.79
C ASN A 17 -21.81 -17.35 -17.55
N GLU A 18 -22.76 -17.80 -16.73
CA GLU A 18 -22.48 -18.53 -15.49
C GLU A 18 -21.68 -19.83 -15.67
N THR A 19 -21.68 -20.40 -16.87
CA THR A 19 -20.99 -21.66 -17.20
C THR A 19 -19.73 -21.48 -18.04
N GLU A 20 -19.61 -20.36 -18.75
CA GLU A 20 -18.55 -20.12 -19.73
C GLU A 20 -18.05 -18.69 -19.61
N HIS A 21 -16.82 -18.52 -19.12
CA HIS A 21 -16.19 -17.23 -18.97
C HIS A 21 -15.18 -16.97 -20.09
N ALA A 22 -15.39 -15.91 -20.87
CA ALA A 22 -14.50 -15.57 -21.97
C ALA A 22 -13.11 -15.12 -21.49
N LEU A 23 -13.03 -14.45 -20.33
CA LEU A 23 -11.79 -14.06 -19.66
C LEU A 23 -11.89 -14.42 -18.16
N SER A 24 -10.83 -14.95 -17.56
CA SER A 24 -10.83 -15.45 -16.17
C SER A 24 -9.83 -14.73 -15.25
N GLY A 25 -9.40 -13.52 -15.62
CA GLY A 25 -8.49 -12.71 -14.81
C GLY A 25 -9.24 -11.78 -13.87
N THR A 26 -8.82 -10.51 -13.84
CA THR A 26 -9.41 -9.50 -12.95
C THR A 26 -10.66 -8.88 -13.57
N VAL A 27 -11.64 -8.56 -12.72
CA VAL A 27 -12.86 -7.84 -13.11
C VAL A 27 -12.93 -6.52 -12.37
N LEU A 28 -13.28 -5.45 -13.08
CA LEU A 28 -13.51 -4.11 -12.56
C LEU A 28 -14.81 -3.55 -13.11
N TYR A 29 -15.46 -2.71 -12.30
CA TYR A 29 -16.79 -2.18 -12.59
C TYR A 29 -16.75 -0.65 -12.53
N ASP A 30 -17.23 0.02 -13.58
CA ASP A 30 -17.50 1.46 -13.55
C ASP A 30 -18.85 1.75 -14.23
N PHE A 31 -19.88 1.91 -13.40
CA PHE A 31 -21.25 2.15 -13.86
C PHE A 31 -21.49 3.55 -14.45
N ARG A 32 -20.49 4.44 -14.49
CA ARG A 32 -20.65 5.81 -14.99
C ARG A 32 -19.64 6.21 -16.07
N LYS A 33 -18.41 5.71 -16.01
CA LYS A 33 -17.31 6.17 -16.85
C LYS A 33 -16.61 5.05 -17.61
N MET A 34 -17.14 3.82 -17.61
CA MET A 34 -16.53 2.73 -18.38
C MET A 34 -16.43 3.09 -19.86
N THR A 35 -15.23 2.97 -20.43
CA THR A 35 -14.97 3.11 -21.87
C THR A 35 -14.10 1.96 -22.34
N SER A 36 -14.07 1.73 -23.66
CA SER A 36 -13.22 0.71 -24.25
C SER A 36 -11.73 0.99 -24.00
N ALA A 37 -11.33 2.26 -24.09
CA ALA A 37 -9.97 2.71 -23.78
C ALA A 37 -9.63 2.49 -22.29
N LEU A 38 -10.51 2.90 -21.37
CA LEU A 38 -10.27 2.73 -19.94
C LEU A 38 -10.08 1.26 -19.56
N CYS A 39 -10.90 0.37 -20.11
CA CYS A 39 -10.77 -1.06 -19.85
C CYS A 39 -9.46 -1.64 -20.41
N GLN A 40 -9.12 -1.29 -21.66
CA GLN A 40 -7.89 -1.75 -22.30
C GLN A 40 -6.64 -1.22 -21.60
N ASP A 41 -6.62 0.06 -21.22
CA ASP A 41 -5.53 0.67 -20.46
C ASP A 41 -5.39 -0.01 -19.09
N THR A 42 -6.51 -0.25 -18.39
CA THR A 42 -6.48 -0.92 -17.08
C THR A 42 -5.95 -2.35 -17.19
N CYS A 43 -6.38 -3.11 -18.19
CA CYS A 43 -5.89 -4.46 -18.41
C CYS A 43 -4.42 -4.46 -18.87
N SER A 44 -4.00 -3.46 -19.66
CA SER A 44 -2.61 -3.26 -20.07
C SER A 44 -1.71 -2.96 -18.89
N GLU A 45 -2.06 -1.97 -18.06
CA GLU A 45 -1.34 -1.60 -16.85
C GLU A 45 -1.29 -2.75 -15.84
N SER A 46 -2.32 -3.61 -15.85
CA SER A 46 -2.39 -4.82 -15.03
C SER A 46 -1.66 -6.03 -15.65
N GLY A 47 -1.03 -5.87 -16.82
CA GLY A 47 -0.20 -6.90 -17.47
C GLY A 47 -0.99 -8.02 -18.16
N PHE A 48 -2.24 -7.78 -18.54
CA PHE A 48 -3.09 -8.75 -19.24
C PHE A 48 -3.07 -8.53 -20.75
N ARG A 49 -3.09 -9.63 -21.51
CA ARG A 49 -3.07 -9.61 -22.99
C ARG A 49 -4.41 -9.25 -23.63
N TYR A 50 -5.50 -9.43 -22.89
CA TYR A 50 -6.85 -9.21 -23.38
C TYR A 50 -7.66 -8.39 -22.37
N ALA A 51 -8.46 -7.50 -22.91
CA ALA A 51 -9.48 -6.74 -22.21
C ALA A 51 -10.84 -7.10 -22.80
N GLY A 52 -11.85 -7.24 -21.95
CA GLY A 52 -13.18 -7.66 -22.31
C GLY A 52 -14.21 -6.75 -21.67
N LEU A 53 -15.12 -6.20 -22.46
CA LEU A 53 -16.19 -5.35 -21.98
C LEU A 53 -17.50 -6.12 -21.96
N GLU A 54 -18.25 -6.01 -20.86
CA GLU A 54 -19.57 -6.60 -20.71
C GLU A 54 -20.56 -5.60 -20.10
N TYR A 55 -21.84 -5.72 -20.48
CA TYR A 55 -22.96 -4.98 -19.90
C TYR A 55 -22.81 -3.44 -19.91
N GLY A 56 -21.93 -2.90 -20.76
CA GLY A 56 -21.63 -1.47 -20.86
C GLY A 56 -20.80 -0.88 -19.73
N ALA A 57 -20.57 -1.61 -18.64
CA ALA A 57 -19.98 -1.09 -17.40
C ALA A 57 -18.90 -1.98 -16.78
N GLU A 58 -18.77 -3.21 -17.27
CA GLU A 58 -17.86 -4.20 -16.71
C GLU A 58 -16.64 -4.35 -17.61
N CYS A 59 -15.48 -4.45 -16.99
CA CYS A 59 -14.24 -4.69 -17.67
C CYS A 59 -13.54 -5.90 -17.04
N HIS A 60 -13.28 -6.89 -17.89
CA HIS A 60 -12.69 -8.18 -17.58
C HIS A 60 -11.33 -8.24 -18.24
N CYS A 61 -10.30 -8.60 -17.49
CA CYS A 61 -8.95 -8.77 -18.02
C CYS A 61 -8.60 -10.25 -18.07
N GLY A 62 -7.78 -10.67 -19.03
CA GLY A 62 -7.34 -12.05 -19.11
C GLY A 62 -6.15 -12.25 -20.03
N ASN A 63 -5.51 -13.41 -19.91
CA ASN A 63 -4.35 -13.77 -20.74
C ASN A 63 -4.68 -14.77 -21.83
N ARG A 64 -5.89 -15.33 -21.82
CA ARG A 64 -6.43 -16.29 -22.78
C ARG A 64 -7.91 -16.04 -22.95
N VAL A 65 -8.40 -16.23 -24.17
CA VAL A 65 -9.83 -16.25 -24.48
C VAL A 65 -10.27 -17.72 -24.52
N CYS A 66 -11.12 -18.11 -23.57
CA CYS A 66 -11.46 -19.52 -23.33
C CYS A 66 -12.91 -19.88 -23.74
N ALA A 67 -13.68 -18.92 -24.25
CA ALA A 67 -15.08 -19.13 -24.64
C ALA A 67 -15.28 -19.16 -26.16
N GLN A 68 -16.44 -19.65 -26.58
CA GLN A 68 -16.88 -19.63 -27.98
C GLN A 68 -17.17 -18.21 -28.47
N ARG A 69 -16.90 -17.97 -29.76
CA ARG A 69 -17.26 -16.72 -30.44
C ARG A 69 -18.78 -16.64 -30.59
N ALA A 70 -19.34 -15.51 -30.19
CA ALA A 70 -20.73 -15.15 -30.43
C ALA A 70 -20.86 -14.33 -31.72
N ARG A 71 -22.11 -14.04 -32.12
CA ARG A 71 -22.40 -13.13 -33.23
C ARG A 71 -22.00 -11.70 -32.84
N GLY A 72 -21.44 -10.95 -33.79
CA GLY A 72 -20.96 -9.59 -33.51
C GLY A 72 -22.07 -8.65 -33.05
N GLU A 73 -23.29 -8.86 -33.54
CA GLU A 73 -24.48 -8.10 -33.18
C GLU A 73 -24.94 -8.31 -31.74
N ASP A 74 -24.49 -9.39 -31.08
CA ASP A 74 -24.82 -9.67 -29.68
C ASP A 74 -24.02 -8.78 -28.71
N CYS A 75 -22.96 -8.13 -29.19
CA CYS A 75 -22.14 -7.18 -28.44
C CYS A 75 -22.49 -5.73 -28.81
N ASN A 76 -23.76 -5.36 -28.64
CA ASN A 76 -24.34 -4.09 -29.10
C ASN A 76 -24.63 -3.07 -28.00
N LEU A 77 -24.22 -3.30 -26.76
CA LEU A 77 -24.39 -2.33 -25.69
C LEU A 77 -23.29 -1.27 -25.78
N ASP A 78 -23.72 0.00 -25.68
CA ASP A 78 -22.79 1.13 -25.57
C ASP A 78 -22.09 1.15 -24.21
N CYS A 79 -20.85 1.62 -24.21
CA CYS A 79 -20.13 1.90 -22.99
C CYS A 79 -20.79 3.06 -22.22
N ARG A 80 -20.93 2.92 -20.89
CA ARG A 80 -21.56 3.96 -20.04
C ARG A 80 -20.84 5.31 -20.10
N GLY A 81 -19.52 5.29 -20.28
CA GLY A 81 -18.67 6.48 -20.41
C GLY A 81 -18.45 6.97 -21.85
N GLU A 82 -18.88 6.21 -22.87
CA GLU A 82 -18.65 6.53 -24.28
C GLU A 82 -19.75 5.94 -25.17
N LYS A 83 -20.66 6.80 -25.64
CA LYS A 83 -21.77 6.38 -26.52
C LYS A 83 -21.26 6.08 -27.93
N GLY A 84 -21.74 4.99 -28.53
CA GLY A 84 -21.36 4.55 -29.88
C GLY A 84 -20.16 3.61 -29.95
N SER A 85 -19.53 3.31 -28.81
CA SER A 85 -18.46 2.31 -28.70
C SER A 85 -19.00 0.98 -28.16
N PRO A 86 -18.78 -0.16 -28.85
CA PRO A 86 -19.29 -1.46 -28.42
C PRO A 86 -18.61 -1.94 -27.14
N CYS A 87 -19.44 -2.32 -26.18
CA CYS A 87 -19.08 -2.55 -24.79
C CYS A 87 -19.75 -3.82 -24.24
N GLY A 88 -19.72 -4.86 -25.07
CA GLY A 88 -20.36 -6.15 -24.80
C GLY A 88 -21.87 -6.13 -24.95
N GLY A 89 -22.51 -7.09 -24.30
CA GLY A 89 -23.94 -7.34 -24.27
C GLY A 89 -24.34 -8.02 -22.96
N VAL A 90 -25.59 -8.48 -22.86
CA VAL A 90 -26.01 -9.30 -21.72
C VAL A 90 -25.48 -10.72 -21.92
N GLY A 91 -24.54 -11.16 -21.08
CA GLY A 91 -23.92 -12.47 -21.22
C GLY A 91 -22.98 -12.58 -22.44
N ARG A 92 -22.45 -11.45 -22.90
CA ARG A 92 -21.71 -11.30 -24.15
C ARG A 92 -20.58 -10.29 -23.95
N MET A 93 -19.37 -10.68 -24.31
CA MET A 93 -18.18 -9.89 -24.05
C MET A 93 -17.47 -9.47 -25.33
N SER A 94 -17.30 -8.15 -25.50
CA SER A 94 -16.46 -7.56 -26.54
C SER A 94 -15.00 -7.67 -26.13
N VAL A 95 -14.22 -8.53 -26.77
CA VAL A 95 -12.82 -8.76 -26.42
C VAL A 95 -11.89 -8.00 -27.37
N TYR A 96 -10.90 -7.33 -26.78
CA TYR A 96 -9.85 -6.57 -27.44
C TYR A 96 -8.50 -7.14 -27.05
N ARG A 97 -7.57 -7.19 -28.01
CA ARG A 97 -6.17 -7.50 -27.74
C ARG A 97 -5.50 -6.21 -27.31
N VAL A 98 -4.91 -6.27 -26.13
CA VAL A 98 -4.10 -5.19 -25.59
C VAL A 98 -2.74 -5.29 -26.28
N GLU A 99 -2.39 -4.30 -27.10
CA GLU A 99 -1.06 -4.23 -27.71
C GLU A 99 -0.06 -3.65 -26.72
N ASP A 100 1.14 -4.24 -26.69
CA ASP A 100 2.24 -3.82 -25.81
C ASP A 100 2.65 -2.39 -26.15
N ARG A 101 2.12 -1.41 -25.43
CA ARG A 101 2.69 -0.07 -25.44
C ARG A 101 4.01 -0.12 -24.66
N LEU A 102 5.12 -0.23 -25.40
CA LEU A 102 6.44 0.06 -24.86
C LEU A 102 6.39 1.44 -24.15
N PRO A 103 6.72 1.54 -22.85
CA PRO A 103 6.64 2.80 -22.14
C PRO A 103 7.75 3.74 -22.62
N GLY A 104 7.40 4.70 -23.48
CA GLY A 104 8.34 5.66 -24.05
C GLY A 104 7.78 6.56 -25.14
N GLN A 105 6.65 6.22 -25.76
CA GLN A 105 6.04 7.07 -26.79
C GLN A 105 4.96 8.00 -26.20
N ARG A 106 5.33 8.80 -25.20
CA ARG A 106 4.64 10.09 -25.02
C ARG A 106 5.34 11.06 -25.96
N ARG A 107 4.72 11.37 -27.11
CA ARG A 107 5.13 12.55 -27.88
C ARG A 107 4.94 13.75 -26.96
N CYS A 108 6.03 14.29 -26.43
CA CYS A 108 6.05 15.66 -26.00
C CYS A 108 5.80 16.50 -27.26
N GLU A 109 4.68 17.21 -27.33
CA GLU A 109 4.52 18.35 -28.23
C GLU A 109 5.45 19.46 -27.74
N GLY A 110 6.73 19.30 -28.03
CA GLY A 110 7.74 20.35 -27.92
C GLY A 110 7.88 20.99 -29.28
N ASN A 111 7.57 22.29 -29.39
CA ASN A 111 7.86 23.09 -30.56
C ASN A 111 9.31 22.87 -31.00
N GLN A 112 9.49 22.42 -32.25
CA GLN A 112 10.78 22.30 -32.88
C GLN A 112 11.46 23.68 -32.88
N THR A 113 12.54 23.80 -32.12
CA THR A 113 13.61 24.74 -32.47
C THR A 113 14.88 23.92 -32.62
N ASN A 114 15.38 23.90 -33.85
CA ASN A 114 16.60 23.22 -34.25
C ASN A 114 17.80 23.88 -33.57
N HIS A 115 18.47 23.15 -32.69
CA HIS A 115 19.88 23.39 -32.41
C HIS A 115 20.64 22.07 -32.50
N THR A 116 21.34 21.93 -33.61
CA THR A 116 22.43 20.98 -33.79
C THR A 116 23.66 21.49 -33.05
N SER A 117 24.21 20.69 -32.13
CA SER A 117 25.60 20.82 -31.70
C SER A 117 26.24 19.42 -31.60
N PRO A 118 27.43 19.18 -32.16
CA PRO A 118 27.98 17.84 -32.32
C PRO A 118 29.12 17.53 -31.35
N TYR A 119 28.90 17.58 -30.03
CA TYR A 119 29.85 17.04 -29.05
C TYR A 119 29.13 16.70 -27.74
N ASP A 120 28.93 15.42 -27.41
CA ASP A 120 29.20 14.92 -26.05
C ASP A 120 29.10 13.38 -25.94
N LEU A 121 30.29 12.80 -25.70
CA LEU A 121 30.64 11.69 -24.81
C LEU A 121 29.68 10.51 -24.57
N ASP A 122 30.24 9.30 -24.73
CA ASP A 122 29.69 8.00 -24.34
C ASP A 122 29.15 7.99 -22.89
N TYR A 123 27.88 8.35 -22.72
CA TYR A 123 27.10 7.96 -21.56
C TYR A 123 26.47 6.60 -21.85
N TYR A 124 26.97 5.55 -21.20
CA TYR A 124 26.18 4.33 -21.05
C TYR A 124 24.94 4.68 -20.25
N TRP A 125 23.80 4.78 -20.93
CA TRP A 125 22.49 4.79 -20.28
C TRP A 125 22.29 3.41 -19.67
N VAL A 126 22.55 3.28 -18.37
CA VAL A 126 22.03 2.15 -17.59
C VAL A 126 20.53 2.39 -17.49
N TYR A 127 19.79 1.84 -18.45
CA TYR A 127 18.35 1.75 -18.34
C TYR A 127 18.05 0.80 -17.18
N SER A 128 17.78 1.36 -16.00
CA SER A 128 16.99 0.68 -14.97
C SER A 128 15.58 0.57 -15.54
N THR A 129 15.31 -0.50 -16.28
CA THR A 129 13.94 -0.90 -16.51
C THR A 129 13.40 -1.34 -15.15
N PRO A 130 12.32 -0.73 -14.62
CA PRO A 130 11.61 -1.34 -13.52
C PRO A 130 11.01 -2.62 -14.08
N VAL A 131 11.77 -3.72 -13.96
CA VAL A 131 11.21 -5.05 -14.04
C VAL A 131 10.03 -5.01 -13.06
N LEU A 132 8.82 -5.31 -13.53
CA LEU A 132 7.67 -5.61 -12.67
C LEU A 132 8.00 -6.92 -11.96
N ASP A 133 8.96 -6.84 -11.06
CA ASP A 133 9.43 -7.94 -10.25
C ASP A 133 8.32 -8.20 -9.23
N ALA A 134 7.71 -9.38 -9.37
CA ALA A 134 6.69 -9.88 -8.48
C ALA A 134 7.23 -10.97 -7.55
N THR A 135 8.53 -11.27 -7.59
CA THR A 135 9.16 -12.33 -6.78
C THR A 135 8.93 -12.12 -5.28
N CYS A 136 8.93 -10.87 -4.81
CA CYS A 136 8.65 -10.53 -3.43
C CYS A 136 7.18 -10.70 -3.02
N LYS A 137 6.23 -10.83 -3.98
CA LYS A 137 4.80 -11.02 -3.68
C LYS A 137 4.49 -12.43 -3.16
N GLU A 138 5.35 -13.41 -3.48
CA GLU A 138 5.28 -14.74 -2.90
C GLU A 138 5.65 -14.70 -1.42
N ARG A 139 4.68 -15.09 -0.58
CA ARG A 139 4.75 -15.08 0.87
C ARG A 139 4.19 -16.38 1.41
N ARG A 140 4.79 -16.87 2.49
CA ARG A 140 4.41 -18.13 3.14
C ARG A 140 4.47 -18.00 4.65
N PHE A 141 3.88 -18.96 5.36
CA PHE A 141 4.16 -19.11 6.79
C PHE A 141 5.59 -19.61 6.98
N LEU A 142 6.13 -19.40 8.19
CA LEU A 142 7.42 -19.97 8.56
C LEU A 142 7.39 -21.50 8.35
N PRO A 143 8.44 -22.09 7.76
CA PRO A 143 8.49 -23.52 7.45
C PRO A 143 8.51 -24.38 8.72
N GLN A 144 9.01 -23.83 9.82
CA GLN A 144 8.99 -24.42 11.15
C GLN A 144 8.38 -23.42 12.13
N LYS A 145 7.66 -23.91 13.14
CA LYS A 145 7.11 -23.06 14.19
C LYS A 145 8.26 -22.45 14.99
N SER A 146 8.31 -21.12 15.01
CA SER A 146 9.21 -20.37 15.87
C SER A 146 8.86 -20.61 17.34
N SER A 147 9.87 -20.90 18.15
CA SER A 147 9.76 -20.89 19.61
C SER A 147 9.85 -19.49 20.19
N THR A 148 10.31 -18.50 19.41
CA THR A 148 10.39 -17.10 19.81
C THR A 148 9.21 -16.30 19.28
N LEU A 149 8.61 -15.48 20.12
CA LEU A 149 7.49 -14.60 19.79
C LEU A 149 7.98 -13.15 19.70
N VAL A 150 7.91 -12.57 18.50
CA VAL A 150 8.32 -11.18 18.24
C VAL A 150 7.10 -10.28 18.11
N ALA A 151 7.00 -9.25 18.95
CA ALA A 151 6.00 -8.20 18.81
C ALA A 151 6.40 -7.20 17.73
N LEU A 152 5.44 -6.79 16.92
CA LEU A 152 5.48 -5.54 16.18
C LEU A 152 4.52 -4.57 16.88
N SER A 153 5.07 -3.78 17.81
CA SER A 153 4.29 -2.86 18.62
C SER A 153 4.36 -1.45 18.06
N SER A 154 3.22 -0.77 18.06
CA SER A 154 3.17 0.64 17.73
C SER A 154 1.89 1.29 18.24
N PHE A 155 1.93 2.61 18.36
CA PHE A 155 0.72 3.42 18.51
C PHE A 155 -0.15 3.36 17.23
N PRO A 156 -1.49 3.34 17.31
CA PRO A 156 -2.38 3.39 16.15
C PRO A 156 -2.09 4.60 15.23
N GLY A 157 -2.12 4.41 13.91
CA GLY A 157 -1.78 5.48 12.95
C GLY A 157 -0.28 5.68 12.68
N ALA A 158 0.62 4.96 13.37
CA ALA A 158 2.06 5.05 13.17
C ALA A 158 2.60 4.34 11.90
N GLY A 159 1.76 3.60 11.17
CA GLY A 159 2.15 2.93 9.92
C GLY A 159 2.28 1.40 9.99
N ASN A 160 1.65 0.75 10.98
CA ASN A 160 1.68 -0.71 11.18
C ASN A 160 1.47 -1.54 9.91
N THR A 161 0.37 -1.30 9.20
CA THR A 161 0.02 -2.06 8.01
C THR A 161 1.07 -1.92 6.91
N TRP A 162 1.67 -0.73 6.79
CA TRP A 162 2.74 -0.47 5.84
C TRP A 162 4.03 -1.20 6.23
N LEU A 163 4.45 -1.13 7.49
CA LEU A 163 5.64 -1.85 7.94
C LEU A 163 5.45 -3.38 7.84
N ARG A 164 4.26 -3.91 8.15
CA ARG A 164 3.96 -5.32 7.91
C ARG A 164 4.09 -5.68 6.44
N HIS A 165 3.49 -4.91 5.54
CA HIS A 165 3.63 -5.11 4.09
C HIS A 165 5.10 -5.15 3.67
N LEU A 166 5.91 -4.21 4.14
CA LEU A 166 7.35 -4.18 3.84
C LEU A 166 8.10 -5.40 4.40
N ILE A 167 7.81 -5.83 5.63
CA ILE A 167 8.41 -7.02 6.23
C ILE A 167 8.03 -8.28 5.43
N GLU A 168 6.76 -8.42 5.03
CA GLU A 168 6.32 -9.58 4.24
C GLU A 168 6.96 -9.60 2.85
N LEU A 169 7.05 -8.45 2.17
CA LEU A 169 7.73 -8.34 0.88
C LEU A 169 9.24 -8.59 1.01
N ALA A 170 9.89 -8.07 2.04
CA ALA A 170 11.32 -8.26 2.21
C ALA A 170 11.64 -9.73 2.56
N THR A 171 10.97 -10.29 3.56
CA THR A 171 11.32 -11.60 4.14
C THR A 171 10.63 -12.79 3.47
N GLY A 172 9.48 -12.59 2.82
CA GLY A 172 8.66 -13.66 2.27
C GLY A 172 7.85 -14.42 3.31
N PHE A 173 7.80 -13.93 4.55
CA PHE A 173 7.07 -14.54 5.63
C PHE A 173 5.88 -13.69 6.07
N TYR A 174 4.74 -14.34 6.31
CA TYR A 174 3.55 -13.65 6.80
C TYR A 174 3.76 -13.06 8.20
N THR A 175 3.15 -11.90 8.42
CA THR A 175 3.02 -11.26 9.71
C THR A 175 1.66 -11.57 10.32
N GLY A 176 1.62 -11.84 11.62
CA GLY A 176 0.40 -12.04 12.38
C GLY A 176 -0.12 -10.75 13.00
N SER A 177 -1.26 -10.85 13.66
CA SER A 177 -1.86 -9.78 14.42
C SER A 177 -2.51 -10.36 15.67
N TYR A 178 -2.38 -9.66 16.79
CA TYR A 178 -3.11 -9.97 18.03
C TYR A 178 -4.63 -9.84 17.85
N TYR A 179 -5.05 -9.06 16.85
CA TYR A 179 -6.43 -8.80 16.49
C TYR A 179 -6.74 -9.40 15.11
N PHE A 180 -8.02 -9.64 14.83
CA PHE A 180 -8.46 -10.07 13.50
C PHE A 180 -9.09 -8.93 12.71
N ASP A 181 -8.55 -8.64 11.52
CA ASP A 181 -9.15 -7.74 10.53
C ASP A 181 -9.38 -8.48 9.19
N GLY A 182 -10.64 -8.81 8.90
CA GLY A 182 -11.03 -9.50 7.67
C GLY A 182 -10.70 -8.71 6.39
N SER A 183 -10.66 -7.39 6.45
CA SER A 183 -10.30 -6.55 5.30
C SER A 183 -8.81 -6.66 4.96
N LEU A 184 -7.95 -6.74 5.98
CA LEU A 184 -6.52 -6.98 5.81
C LEU A 184 -6.24 -8.40 5.31
N TYR A 185 -6.98 -9.39 5.81
CA TYR A 185 -6.89 -10.78 5.33
C TYR A 185 -7.20 -10.88 3.82
N ASN A 186 -8.27 -10.21 3.37
CA ASN A 186 -8.66 -10.18 1.96
C ASN A 186 -7.63 -9.45 1.09
N LYS A 187 -6.88 -8.49 1.65
CA LYS A 187 -5.77 -7.79 0.98
C LYS A 187 -4.43 -8.54 1.03
N GLY A 188 -4.40 -9.76 1.58
CA GLY A 188 -3.24 -10.66 1.50
C GLY A 188 -2.49 -10.91 2.81
N PHE A 189 -2.88 -10.27 3.92
CA PHE A 189 -2.31 -10.56 5.24
C PHE A 189 -2.87 -11.88 5.79
N LYS A 190 -2.36 -13.02 5.29
CA LYS A 190 -2.90 -14.35 5.64
C LYS A 190 -2.70 -14.71 7.10
N GLY A 191 -1.71 -14.11 7.78
CA GLY A 191 -1.49 -14.25 9.21
C GLY A 191 -2.58 -13.65 10.12
N GLU A 192 -3.52 -12.86 9.59
CA GLU A 192 -4.67 -12.33 10.35
C GLU A 192 -5.57 -13.43 10.93
N LYS A 193 -5.76 -14.53 10.19
CA LYS A 193 -6.61 -15.65 10.62
C LYS A 193 -5.85 -16.67 11.47
N ASP A 194 -4.53 -16.52 11.59
CA ASP A 194 -3.75 -17.47 12.37
C ASP A 194 -3.81 -17.12 13.86
N TYR A 195 -3.71 -18.14 14.71
CA TYR A 195 -3.58 -17.89 16.14
C TYR A 195 -2.28 -17.14 16.40
N TRP A 196 -2.32 -16.03 17.12
CA TRP A 196 -1.18 -15.12 17.24
C TRP A 196 0.03 -15.75 17.95
N GLN A 197 -0.16 -16.78 18.79
CA GLN A 197 0.94 -17.57 19.39
C GLN A 197 1.23 -18.88 18.64
N SER A 198 0.78 -19.03 17.38
CA SER A 198 1.00 -20.27 16.61
C SER A 198 2.48 -20.57 16.32
N GLY A 199 3.34 -19.55 16.41
CA GLY A 199 4.74 -19.58 16.01
C GLY A 199 4.94 -19.64 14.48
N ARG A 200 3.88 -19.51 13.66
CA ARG A 200 3.99 -19.66 12.19
C ARG A 200 4.25 -18.35 11.45
N VAL A 201 4.19 -17.22 12.14
CA VAL A 201 4.38 -15.87 11.58
C VAL A 201 5.69 -15.28 12.08
N ILE A 202 6.31 -14.39 11.29
CA ILE A 202 7.62 -13.82 11.60
C ILE A 202 7.57 -12.79 12.75
N CYS A 203 6.47 -12.07 12.88
CA CYS A 203 6.18 -11.17 13.99
C CYS A 203 4.67 -10.96 14.12
N VAL A 204 4.22 -10.52 15.29
CA VAL A 204 2.81 -10.33 15.64
C VAL A 204 2.55 -8.87 15.94
N LYS A 205 1.67 -8.23 15.17
CA LYS A 205 1.27 -6.85 15.42
C LYS A 205 0.42 -6.71 16.69
N THR A 206 0.70 -5.71 17.52
CA THR A 206 -0.08 -5.38 18.73
C THR A 206 -0.12 -3.87 19.01
N HIS A 207 -1.15 -3.42 19.73
CA HIS A 207 -1.22 -2.07 20.35
C HIS A 207 -1.22 -2.15 21.88
N GLU A 208 -1.17 -3.37 22.43
CA GLU A 208 -1.18 -3.57 23.88
C GLU A 208 0.04 -2.94 24.52
N SER A 209 -0.15 -2.38 25.72
CA SER A 209 0.87 -1.60 26.44
C SER A 209 0.99 -2.02 27.90
N GLY A 210 0.24 -3.04 28.32
CA GLY A 210 0.30 -3.58 29.67
C GLY A 210 1.55 -4.42 29.86
N GLN A 211 2.11 -4.38 31.07
CA GLN A 211 3.36 -5.07 31.39
C GLN A 211 3.25 -6.57 31.10
N ARG A 212 2.15 -7.21 31.51
CA ARG A 212 1.94 -8.65 31.33
C ARG A 212 1.91 -9.03 29.85
N GLU A 213 1.27 -8.21 29.02
CA GLU A 213 1.19 -8.43 27.57
C GLU A 213 2.55 -8.22 26.90
N ILE A 214 3.34 -7.24 27.34
CA ILE A 214 4.70 -6.99 26.82
C ILE A 214 5.64 -8.15 27.16
N GLU A 215 5.61 -8.62 28.40
CA GLU A 215 6.46 -9.71 28.90
C GLU A 215 6.13 -11.09 28.28
N MET A 216 4.98 -11.23 27.58
CA MET A 216 4.69 -12.43 26.79
C MET A 216 5.53 -12.55 25.52
N PHE A 217 6.16 -11.46 25.06
CA PHE A 217 7.00 -11.45 23.87
C PHE A 217 8.47 -11.53 24.24
N ASP A 218 9.21 -12.42 23.59
CA ASP A 218 10.66 -12.56 23.79
C ASP A 218 11.43 -11.35 23.27
N SER A 219 10.89 -10.69 22.25
CA SER A 219 11.48 -9.47 21.67
C SER A 219 10.42 -8.61 20.97
N ALA A 220 10.75 -7.35 20.73
CA ALA A 220 9.82 -6.39 20.16
C ALA A 220 10.50 -5.44 19.17
N ILE A 221 9.77 -5.14 18.10
CA ILE A 221 10.02 -4.01 17.20
C ILE A 221 9.02 -2.93 17.61
N LEU A 222 9.52 -1.80 18.11
CA LEU A 222 8.72 -0.63 18.45
C LEU A 222 8.76 0.36 17.28
N LEU A 223 7.67 0.41 16.51
CA LEU A 223 7.50 1.38 15.43
C LEU A 223 7.02 2.71 16.01
N MET A 224 7.78 3.77 15.76
CA MET A 224 7.51 5.13 16.20
C MET A 224 7.33 6.04 15.00
N ARG A 225 6.32 6.92 15.07
CA ARG A 225 6.02 7.94 14.07
C ARG A 225 5.68 9.23 14.78
N ASN A 226 5.95 10.37 14.14
CA ASN A 226 5.66 11.69 14.69
C ASN A 226 4.23 11.74 15.26
N PRO A 227 4.03 12.13 16.54
CA PRO A 227 2.74 12.03 17.21
C PRO A 227 1.66 12.87 16.52
N TYR A 228 1.98 14.05 15.98
CA TYR A 228 1.02 14.85 15.21
C TYR A 228 0.49 14.08 14.00
N ARG A 229 1.40 13.44 13.24
CA ARG A 229 1.03 12.65 12.06
C ARG A 229 0.25 11.39 12.45
N SER A 230 0.63 10.73 13.53
CA SER A 230 -0.05 9.55 14.06
C SER A 230 -1.47 9.87 14.55
N LEU A 231 -1.65 10.94 15.33
CA LEU A 231 -2.94 11.40 15.83
C LEU A 231 -3.89 11.74 14.69
N MET A 232 -3.44 12.53 13.72
CA MET A 232 -4.24 12.83 12.53
C MET A 232 -4.57 11.58 11.72
N ALA A 233 -3.61 10.66 11.57
CA ALA A 233 -3.84 9.42 10.84
C ALA A 233 -4.91 8.55 11.53
N GLU A 234 -4.85 8.42 12.85
CA GLU A 234 -5.79 7.62 13.63
C GLU A 234 -7.18 8.26 13.70
N PHE A 235 -7.27 9.59 13.85
CA PHE A 235 -8.57 10.29 13.84
C PHE A 235 -9.30 10.12 12.51
N ASN A 236 -8.58 10.31 11.40
CA ASN A 236 -9.10 10.00 10.06
C ASN A 236 -9.62 8.55 9.95
N ARG A 237 -8.89 7.59 10.54
CA ARG A 237 -9.29 6.17 10.54
C ARG A 237 -10.61 5.96 11.29
N LYS A 238 -10.77 6.61 12.44
CA LYS A 238 -11.99 6.51 13.25
C LYS A 238 -13.19 7.14 12.55
N CYS A 239 -13.02 8.29 11.92
CA CYS A 239 -14.13 9.00 11.28
C CYS A 239 -14.57 8.38 9.95
N ALA A 240 -13.65 7.82 9.17
CA ALA A 240 -13.93 7.45 7.78
C ALA A 240 -13.32 6.09 7.35
N GLY A 241 -12.89 5.27 8.30
CA GLY A 241 -12.30 3.95 8.04
C GLY A 241 -10.83 4.00 7.60
N HIS A 242 -10.25 2.83 7.31
CA HIS A 242 -8.79 2.67 7.10
C HIS A 242 -8.18 3.64 6.06
N LEU A 243 -8.94 3.95 5.00
CA LEU A 243 -8.48 4.82 3.90
C LEU A 243 -9.19 6.17 3.81
N GLY A 244 -10.13 6.46 4.72
CA GLY A 244 -10.95 7.67 4.64
C GLY A 244 -10.32 8.89 5.31
N TYR A 245 -10.99 10.02 5.12
CA TYR A 245 -10.65 11.32 5.71
C TYR A 245 -11.81 11.87 6.54
N ALA A 246 -11.50 12.42 7.72
CA ALA A 246 -12.45 13.18 8.51
C ALA A 246 -12.79 14.51 7.80
N SER A 247 -14.04 14.94 7.90
CA SER A 247 -14.47 16.23 7.34
C SER A 247 -14.02 17.41 8.22
N ASP A 248 -13.96 18.62 7.64
CA ASP A 248 -13.56 19.84 8.34
C ASP A 248 -14.37 20.12 9.62
N VAL A 249 -15.63 19.67 9.67
CA VAL A 249 -16.49 19.76 10.86
C VAL A 249 -15.91 18.95 12.01
N HIS A 250 -15.45 17.73 11.76
CA HIS A 250 -14.86 16.86 12.78
C HIS A 250 -13.53 17.42 13.31
N TRP A 251 -12.74 18.07 12.46
CA TRP A 251 -11.47 18.67 12.88
C TRP A 251 -11.64 19.91 13.78
N ARG A 252 -12.79 20.59 13.68
CA ARG A 252 -13.14 21.76 14.49
C ARG A 252 -13.99 21.41 15.71
N SER A 253 -14.29 20.13 15.90
CA SER A 253 -15.24 19.70 16.91
C SER A 253 -14.57 19.43 18.26
N LYS A 254 -15.38 19.32 19.31
CA LYS A 254 -14.89 19.01 20.66
C LYS A 254 -14.30 17.60 20.73
N GLU A 255 -14.82 16.69 19.90
CA GLU A 255 -14.36 15.32 19.77
C GLU A 255 -12.89 15.25 19.32
N TRP A 256 -12.44 16.14 18.43
CA TRP A 256 -11.02 16.21 18.08
C TRP A 256 -10.15 16.63 19.27
N SER A 257 -10.62 17.60 20.06
CA SER A 257 -9.88 18.08 21.22
C SER A 257 -9.74 17.00 22.30
N GLU A 258 -10.86 16.35 22.65
CA GLU A 258 -10.88 15.23 23.60
C GLU A 258 -10.06 14.04 23.09
N PHE A 259 -10.10 13.78 21.78
CA PHE A 259 -9.28 12.76 21.14
C PHE A 259 -7.79 13.06 21.30
N VAL A 260 -7.33 14.28 20.98
CA VAL A 260 -5.92 14.68 21.12
C VAL A 260 -5.47 14.54 22.57
N ASP A 261 -6.28 14.98 23.53
CA ASP A 261 -5.95 14.90 24.96
C ASP A 261 -5.69 13.46 25.42
N SER A 262 -6.59 12.54 25.07
CA SER A 262 -6.47 11.13 25.45
C SER A 262 -5.36 10.41 24.67
N TYR A 263 -5.33 10.58 23.34
CA TYR A 263 -4.45 9.80 22.47
C TYR A 263 -3.00 10.27 22.50
N SER A 264 -2.74 11.56 22.76
CA SER A 264 -1.36 12.05 22.95
C SER A 264 -0.73 11.48 24.22
N SER A 265 -1.50 11.40 25.31
CA SER A 265 -1.09 10.72 26.56
C SER A 265 -0.85 9.23 26.33
N TRP A 266 -1.70 8.56 25.55
CA TRP A 266 -1.48 7.16 25.19
C TRP A 266 -0.20 6.96 24.36
N TRP A 267 0.10 7.85 23.41
CA TRP A 267 1.32 7.76 22.59
C TRP A 267 2.59 7.74 23.45
N VAL A 268 2.70 8.65 24.42
CA VAL A 268 3.86 8.70 25.33
C VAL A 268 3.89 7.50 26.25
N SER A 269 2.76 7.15 26.87
CA SER A 269 2.66 6.02 27.79
C SER A 269 3.07 4.72 27.09
N HIS A 270 2.55 4.47 25.89
CA HIS A 270 2.89 3.31 25.06
C HIS A 270 4.40 3.23 24.76
N ALA A 271 5.00 4.33 24.29
CA ALA A 271 6.44 4.34 24.00
C ALA A 271 7.27 4.04 25.27
N LEU A 272 6.93 4.68 26.39
CA LEU A 272 7.66 4.50 27.65
C LEU A 272 7.48 3.10 28.25
N THR A 273 6.30 2.48 28.16
CA THR A 273 6.09 1.12 28.68
C THR A 273 6.84 0.08 27.86
N TRP A 274 6.81 0.17 26.53
CA TRP A 274 7.57 -0.73 25.66
C TRP A 274 9.08 -0.54 25.82
N LEU A 275 9.56 0.69 26.01
CA LEU A 275 10.94 0.91 26.43
C LEU A 275 11.16 0.19 27.76
N ARG A 276 10.40 0.48 28.81
CA ARG A 276 10.65 -0.06 30.15
C ARG A 276 10.67 -1.58 30.23
N PHE A 277 9.69 -2.27 29.64
CA PHE A 277 9.43 -3.69 29.93
C PHE A 277 9.89 -4.66 28.84
N ALA A 278 10.15 -4.22 27.62
CA ALA A 278 10.61 -5.14 26.58
C ALA A 278 12.03 -5.65 26.88
N HIS A 279 12.21 -6.98 26.87
CA HIS A 279 13.50 -7.64 27.13
C HIS A 279 14.54 -7.33 26.04
N ARG A 280 14.16 -7.51 24.77
CA ARG A 280 14.99 -7.21 23.60
C ARG A 280 14.19 -6.34 22.65
N LEU A 281 14.66 -5.11 22.41
CA LEU A 281 13.89 -4.08 21.71
C LEU A 281 14.67 -3.52 20.52
N LEU A 282 14.02 -3.44 19.36
CA LEU A 282 14.46 -2.65 18.22
C LEU A 282 13.50 -1.47 18.03
N VAL A 283 14.02 -0.25 18.09
CA VAL A 283 13.23 0.97 17.79
C VAL A 283 13.38 1.29 16.31
N VAL A 284 12.24 1.46 15.63
CA VAL A 284 12.17 1.80 14.20
C VAL A 284 11.37 3.08 14.05
N HIS A 285 11.93 4.08 13.36
CA HIS A 285 11.22 5.32 13.06
C HIS A 285 10.61 5.25 11.65
N PHE A 286 9.31 5.55 11.55
CA PHE A 286 8.57 5.57 10.29
C PHE A 286 9.24 6.48 9.26
N GLU A 287 9.76 7.61 9.69
CA GLU A 287 10.34 8.61 8.79
C GLU A 287 11.73 8.20 8.29
N ASN A 288 12.47 7.40 9.07
CA ASN A 288 13.68 6.75 8.58
C ASN A 288 13.36 5.67 7.54
N LEU A 289 12.25 4.94 7.68
CA LEU A 289 11.78 4.00 6.65
C LEU A 289 11.39 4.71 5.35
N GLN A 290 10.85 5.93 5.44
CA GLN A 290 10.55 6.74 4.25
C GLN A 290 11.80 7.26 3.56
N LYS A 291 12.82 7.65 4.34
CA LYS A 291 14.06 8.22 3.84
C LYS A 291 14.99 7.17 3.25
N ASP A 292 15.30 6.12 4.00
CA ASP A 292 16.33 5.14 3.68
C ASP A 292 15.80 3.71 3.90
N LEU A 293 14.89 3.24 3.03
CA LEU A 293 14.13 2.00 3.23
C LEU A 293 15.01 0.74 3.36
N VAL A 294 15.92 0.53 2.40
CA VAL A 294 16.71 -0.73 2.30
C VAL A 294 17.58 -0.98 3.54
N PRO A 295 18.37 0.00 4.04
CA PRO A 295 19.12 -0.17 5.28
C PRO A 295 18.24 -0.51 6.49
N GLN A 296 17.08 0.14 6.62
CA GLN A 296 16.16 -0.13 7.73
C GLN A 296 15.58 -1.56 7.66
N LEU A 297 15.24 -2.05 6.46
CA LEU A 297 14.78 -3.43 6.28
C LEU A 297 15.87 -4.45 6.59
N LYS A 298 17.14 -4.17 6.25
CA LYS A 298 18.27 -5.02 6.65
C LYS A 298 18.40 -5.11 8.17
N THR A 299 18.29 -3.98 8.88
CA THR A 299 18.32 -3.94 10.35
C THR A 299 17.17 -4.74 10.99
N ILE A 300 15.95 -4.56 10.48
CA ILE A 300 14.76 -5.29 10.94
C ILE A 300 14.95 -6.80 10.71
N SER A 301 15.43 -7.19 9.53
CA SER A 301 15.62 -8.61 9.21
C SER A 301 16.70 -9.27 10.06
N ALA A 302 17.80 -8.56 10.32
CA ALA A 302 18.83 -9.03 11.22
C ALA A 302 18.28 -9.22 12.64
N PHE A 303 17.41 -8.32 13.11
CA PHE A 303 16.75 -8.46 14.40
C PHE A 303 15.81 -9.69 14.47
N LEU A 304 15.10 -9.95 13.36
CA LEU A 304 14.21 -11.10 13.15
C LEU A 304 14.96 -12.40 12.79
N ASN A 305 16.31 -12.41 12.85
CA ASN A 305 17.15 -13.56 12.50
C ASN A 305 16.83 -14.17 11.12
N THR A 306 16.49 -13.32 10.15
CA THR A 306 16.14 -13.72 8.79
C THR A 306 17.12 -13.09 7.80
N SER A 307 17.49 -13.81 6.74
CA SER A 307 18.24 -13.27 5.61
C SER A 307 17.29 -12.80 4.51
N ILE A 308 17.62 -11.68 3.88
CA ILE A 308 16.91 -11.17 2.70
C ILE A 308 17.88 -11.18 1.51
N SER A 309 17.43 -11.66 0.36
CA SER A 309 18.18 -11.55 -0.90
C SER A 309 18.12 -10.13 -1.46
N GLU A 310 19.19 -9.68 -2.12
CA GLU A 310 19.21 -8.35 -2.76
C GLU A 310 18.07 -8.21 -3.79
N GLU A 311 17.74 -9.29 -4.52
CA GLU A 311 16.58 -9.32 -5.43
C GLU A 311 15.26 -8.98 -4.72
N ARG A 312 14.99 -9.58 -3.55
CA ARG A 312 13.77 -9.28 -2.78
C ARG A 312 13.78 -7.86 -2.25
N LEU A 313 14.93 -7.29 -1.90
CA LEU A 313 15.03 -5.88 -1.48
C LEU A 313 14.69 -4.93 -2.62
N LEU A 314 15.25 -5.16 -3.81
CA LEU A 314 14.95 -4.37 -5.02
C LEU A 314 13.46 -4.46 -5.40
N CYS A 315 12.88 -5.66 -5.35
CA CYS A 315 11.45 -5.87 -5.55
C CYS A 315 10.61 -5.13 -4.51
N THR A 316 11.01 -5.20 -3.23
CA THR A 316 10.30 -4.53 -2.13
C THR A 316 10.30 -3.01 -2.30
N GLU A 317 11.45 -2.43 -2.68
CA GLU A 317 11.56 -0.99 -2.94
C GLU A 317 10.64 -0.54 -4.09
N SER A 318 10.56 -1.35 -5.14
CA SER A 318 9.69 -1.11 -6.29
C SER A 318 8.20 -1.25 -5.94
N ASN A 319 7.86 -2.09 -4.97
CA ASN A 319 6.47 -2.39 -4.55
C ASN A 319 6.10 -1.81 -3.16
N ARG A 320 6.82 -0.79 -2.69
CA ARG A 320 6.75 -0.30 -1.29
C ARG A 320 5.41 0.28 -0.87
N ASP A 321 4.65 0.90 -1.77
CA ASP A 321 3.44 1.67 -1.39
C ASP A 321 2.21 0.78 -1.11
N GLY A 322 2.13 -0.40 -1.74
CA GLY A 322 1.00 -1.34 -1.60
C GLY A 322 -0.38 -0.71 -1.79
N HIS A 323 -1.42 -1.31 -1.19
CA HIS A 323 -2.81 -0.78 -1.20
C HIS A 323 -3.21 -0.11 0.13
N PHE A 324 -2.22 0.33 0.91
CA PHE A 324 -2.40 0.72 2.31
C PHE A 324 -2.08 2.19 2.57
N LYS A 325 -1.59 2.90 1.55
CA LYS A 325 -1.46 4.35 1.54
C LYS A 325 -2.80 4.98 1.23
N ARG A 326 -3.19 6.02 1.97
CA ARG A 326 -4.39 6.80 1.63
C ARG A 326 -4.11 7.58 0.35
N SER A 327 -4.99 7.45 -0.63
CA SER A 327 -4.90 8.18 -1.90
C SER A 327 -5.23 9.66 -1.67
N GLY A 328 -4.37 10.56 -2.19
CA GLY A 328 -4.55 12.01 -2.13
C GLY A 328 -4.01 12.65 -0.86
N SER A 329 -3.12 13.64 -0.99
CA SER A 329 -2.76 14.52 0.13
C SER A 329 -3.88 15.54 0.31
N ARG A 330 -4.81 15.28 1.23
CA ARG A 330 -5.76 16.31 1.66
C ARG A 330 -5.10 17.08 2.79
N SER A 331 -4.27 18.05 2.42
CA SER A 331 -3.72 19.01 3.37
C SER A 331 -4.89 19.84 3.91
N LEU A 332 -5.06 19.87 5.23
CA LEU A 332 -6.03 20.76 5.85
C LEU A 332 -5.61 22.21 5.57
N THR A 333 -6.57 23.06 5.24
CA THR A 333 -6.32 24.50 5.02
C THR A 333 -6.02 25.26 6.31
N PHE A 334 -6.16 24.60 7.46
CA PHE A 334 -5.90 25.14 8.78
C PHE A 334 -5.16 24.11 9.64
N ASP A 335 -4.50 24.60 10.67
CA ASP A 335 -3.87 23.77 11.69
C ASP A 335 -4.92 23.31 12.72
N PRO A 336 -5.19 21.99 12.84
CA PRO A 336 -6.18 21.51 13.79
C PRO A 336 -5.66 21.51 15.24
N PHE A 337 -4.37 21.75 15.48
CA PHE A 337 -3.80 21.72 16.83
C PHE A 337 -3.76 23.12 17.46
N THR A 338 -4.35 23.27 18.64
CA THR A 338 -4.22 24.51 19.41
C THR A 338 -2.81 24.64 20.01
N PRO A 339 -2.37 25.87 20.38
CA PRO A 339 -1.09 26.06 21.05
C PRO A 339 -0.91 25.22 22.32
N GLU A 340 -1.99 25.02 23.09
CA GLU A 340 -1.98 24.22 24.32
C GLU A 340 -1.79 22.73 24.02
N MET A 341 -2.46 22.22 22.97
CA MET A 341 -2.25 20.86 22.50
C MET A 341 -0.80 20.66 22.04
N ARG A 342 -0.25 21.64 21.32
CA ARG A 342 1.13 21.60 20.83
C ARG A 342 2.12 21.53 21.98
N ALA A 343 2.01 22.44 22.95
CA ALA A 343 2.89 22.48 24.11
C ALA A 343 2.94 21.14 24.85
N ARG A 344 1.78 20.48 25.01
CA ARG A 344 1.68 19.16 25.65
C ARG A 344 2.31 18.05 24.82
N ILE A 345 2.00 17.99 23.52
CA ILE A 345 2.58 16.98 22.62
C ILE A 345 4.10 17.16 22.53
N ASP A 346 4.59 18.40 22.50
CA ASP A 346 6.01 18.72 22.48
C ASP A 346 6.73 18.27 23.75
N GLU A 347 6.09 18.38 24.92
CA GLU A 347 6.60 17.83 26.17
C GLU A 347 6.68 16.29 26.14
N TYR A 348 5.68 15.64 25.58
CA TYR A 348 5.70 14.19 25.38
C TYR A 348 6.82 13.75 24.43
N ILE A 349 7.06 14.47 23.34
CA ILE A 349 8.18 14.22 22.42
C ILE A 349 9.51 14.31 23.17
N ARG A 350 9.73 15.39 23.94
CA ARG A 350 10.95 15.57 24.74
C ARG A 350 11.15 14.44 25.76
N THR A 351 10.06 14.02 26.42
CA THR A 351 10.08 12.94 27.41
C THR A 351 10.51 11.62 26.78
N VAL A 352 9.95 11.28 25.63
CA VAL A 352 10.29 10.04 24.92
C VAL A 352 11.70 10.08 24.33
N ASP A 353 12.13 11.22 23.76
CA ASP A 353 13.50 11.39 23.28
C ASP A 353 14.53 11.19 24.39
N LYS A 354 14.28 11.78 25.56
CA LYS A 354 15.12 11.59 26.74
C LYS A 354 15.18 10.11 27.13
N ALA A 355 14.03 9.43 27.22
CA ALA A 355 13.98 8.01 27.57
C ALA A 355 14.72 7.10 26.57
N LEU A 356 14.73 7.45 25.28
CA LEU A 356 15.52 6.75 24.27
C LEU A 356 17.02 6.94 24.50
N ARG A 357 17.45 8.20 24.70
CA ARG A 357 18.85 8.55 24.94
C ARG A 357 19.41 7.96 26.23
N ASP A 358 18.62 7.95 27.30
CA ASP A 358 18.98 7.35 28.59
C ASP A 358 19.26 5.84 28.47
N ARG A 359 18.79 5.20 27.38
CA ARG A 359 19.04 3.79 27.06
C ARG A 359 20.06 3.58 25.95
N ASN A 360 20.84 4.61 25.61
CA ASN A 360 21.82 4.62 24.52
C ASN A 360 21.22 4.26 23.14
N LEU A 361 19.92 4.49 22.94
CA LEU A 361 19.28 4.35 21.64
C LEU A 361 19.40 5.66 20.86
N SER A 362 19.20 5.59 19.54
CA SER A 362 19.00 6.80 18.75
C SER A 362 17.80 7.57 19.30
N GLY A 363 17.99 8.87 19.56
CA GLY A 363 16.89 9.77 19.88
C GLY A 363 15.87 9.85 18.75
N LEU A 364 14.80 10.60 18.98
CA LEU A 364 13.79 10.85 17.96
C LEU A 364 14.39 11.63 16.78
N PRO A 365 13.94 11.37 15.54
CA PRO A 365 14.37 12.14 14.37
C PRO A 365 14.14 13.64 14.57
N GLN A 366 15.02 14.48 13.99
CA GLN A 366 14.96 15.94 14.16
C GLN A 366 13.60 16.54 13.78
N GLU A 367 12.88 15.93 12.84
CA GLU A 367 11.53 16.36 12.42
C GLU A 367 10.43 16.13 13.48
N PHE A 368 10.71 15.37 14.54
CA PHE A 368 9.84 15.26 15.70
C PHE A 368 10.03 16.46 16.62
N MET A 369 11.22 17.07 16.61
CA MET A 369 11.56 18.09 17.59
C MET A 369 10.70 19.34 17.37
N PRO A 370 10.12 19.89 18.45
CA PRO A 370 9.40 21.16 18.39
C PRO A 370 10.31 22.23 17.78
N ARG A 371 9.78 23.02 16.85
CA ARG A 371 10.51 24.14 16.24
C ARG A 371 10.37 25.41 17.05
#